data_AF-A0A059AIX5-F1
#
_entry.id   AF-A0A059AIX5-F1
#
_cell.length_a   1.000
_cell.length_b   1.000
_cell.length_c   1.000
_cell.angle_alpha   90.00
_cell.angle_beta   90.00
_cell.angle_gamma   90.00
#
_symmetry.space_group_name_H-M   'P 1'
#
loop_
_entity.id
_entity.type
_entity.pdbx_description
1 polymer ?
#
loop_
_entity_poly.entity_id
_entity_poly.type
_entity_poly.pdbx_seq_one_letter_code
_entity_poly.pdbx_strand_id
1 'polypeptide(L)'
;MTYPILLRLVSRLENVAARLDTQAKMTTIIKSMGSIIKSLEPSLATGNLQKMSETMDSFEKQFVNVDDYRLDVSVGLPQLAAHALQTKSSEKVDEDDLSRQLAELKARG
;
A
#
# COMPACT_ATOMS: atom_id res chain seq x y z
N MET A 1 10.32 25.14 -33.98
CA MET A 1 9.74 23.88 -33.48
C MET A 1 10.54 23.38 -32.27
N THR A 2 10.42 24.00 -31.08
CA THR A 2 11.27 23.65 -29.91
C THR A 2 10.46 23.19 -28.68
N TYR A 3 9.13 23.29 -28.72
CA TYR A 3 8.24 22.91 -27.61
C TYR A 3 8.10 21.40 -27.30
N PRO A 4 8.24 20.44 -28.25
CA PRO A 4 7.94 19.04 -27.95
C PRO A 4 8.97 18.38 -27.00
N ILE A 5 10.21 18.87 -26.96
CA ILE A 5 11.23 18.36 -26.03
C ILE A 5 10.95 18.83 -24.59
N LEU A 6 10.49 20.08 -24.44
CA LEU A 6 10.16 20.69 -23.15
C LEU A 6 8.95 20.00 -22.52
N LEU A 7 7.90 19.72 -23.31
CA LEU A 7 6.72 19.01 -22.83
C LEU A 7 7.04 17.60 -22.33
N ARG A 8 7.89 16.83 -23.05
CA ARG A 8 8.32 15.51 -22.58
C ARG A 8 9.15 15.58 -21.30
N LEU A 9 9.98 16.61 -21.15
CA LEU A 9 10.75 16.83 -19.93
C LEU A 9 9.83 17.11 -18.74
N VAL A 10 8.86 18.01 -18.92
CA VAL A 10 7.86 18.35 -17.89
C VAL A 10 7.04 17.12 -17.49
N SER A 11 6.52 16.34 -18.45
CA SER A 11 5.76 15.11 -18.12
C SER A 11 6.58 14.07 -17.33
N ARG A 12 7.89 13.98 -17.58
CA ARG A 12 8.77 13.10 -16.79
C ARG A 12 8.99 13.62 -15.39
N LEU A 13 9.12 14.95 -15.22
CA LEU A 13 9.28 15.58 -13.92
C LEU A 13 8.04 15.39 -13.05
N GLU A 14 6.85 15.63 -13.60
CA GLU A 14 5.56 15.38 -12.92
C GLU A 14 5.44 13.92 -12.46
N ASN A 15 5.82 12.99 -13.33
CA ASN A 15 5.84 11.57 -12.99
C ASN A 15 6.84 11.23 -11.86
N VAL A 16 8.00 11.89 -11.81
CA VAL A 16 8.94 11.72 -10.68
C VAL A 16 8.38 12.34 -9.40
N ALA A 17 7.75 13.51 -9.49
CA ALA A 17 7.11 14.17 -8.35
C ALA A 17 5.99 13.31 -7.75
N ALA A 18 5.11 12.73 -8.58
CA ALA A 18 4.05 11.83 -8.13
C ALA A 18 4.58 10.57 -7.43
N ARG A 19 5.67 9.99 -7.95
CA ARG A 19 6.34 8.84 -7.33
C ARG A 19 6.96 9.22 -5.99
N LEU A 20 7.58 10.39 -5.89
CA LEU A 20 8.20 10.88 -4.67
C LEU A 20 7.16 11.17 -3.59
N ASP A 21 6.01 11.77 -3.95
CA ASP A 21 4.89 11.99 -3.05
C ASP A 21 4.34 10.67 -2.50
N THR A 22 4.13 9.69 -3.38
CA THR A 22 3.72 8.33 -2.98
C THR A 22 4.75 7.70 -2.04
N GLN A 23 6.05 7.84 -2.33
CA GLN A 23 7.12 7.29 -1.50
C GLN A 23 7.18 7.98 -0.12
N ALA A 24 7.00 9.30 -0.07
CA ALA A 24 6.96 10.06 1.17
C ALA A 24 5.79 9.62 2.05
N LYS A 25 4.59 9.47 1.47
CA LYS A 25 3.40 8.95 2.15
C LYS A 25 3.62 7.54 2.69
N MET A 26 4.11 6.62 1.85
CA MET A 26 4.41 5.25 2.28
C MET A 26 5.45 5.20 3.39
N THR A 27 6.46 6.07 3.34
CA THR A 27 7.47 6.18 4.41
C THR A 27 6.82 6.62 5.73
N THR A 28 5.89 7.56 5.70
CA THR A 28 5.13 7.99 6.87
C THR A 28 4.26 6.86 7.42
N ILE A 29 3.56 6.13 6.55
CA ILE A 29 2.74 4.97 6.94
C ILE A 29 3.61 3.89 7.60
N ILE A 30 4.75 3.52 7.00
CA ILE A 30 5.69 2.52 7.55
C ILE A 30 6.20 2.93 8.94
N LYS A 31 6.53 4.22 9.13
CA LYS A 31 6.94 4.73 10.45
C LYS A 31 5.83 4.62 11.49
N SER A 32 4.61 4.98 11.10
CA SER A 32 3.42 4.87 11.96
C SER A 32 3.14 3.42 12.37
N MET A 33 3.22 2.50 11.40
CA MET A 33 3.14 1.05 11.61
C MET A 33 4.23 0.53 12.55
N GLY A 34 5.47 1.00 12.42
CA GLY A 34 6.54 0.63 13.36
C GLY A 34 6.26 1.08 14.79
N SER A 35 5.70 2.27 14.96
CA SER A 35 5.37 2.84 16.28
C SER A 35 4.25 2.08 16.99
N ILE A 36 3.18 1.69 16.27
CA ILE A 36 2.08 0.93 16.88
C ILE A 36 2.53 -0.48 17.26
N ILE A 37 3.32 -1.17 16.43
CA ILE A 37 3.86 -2.51 16.75
C ILE A 37 4.66 -2.47 18.05
N LYS A 38 5.51 -1.44 18.21
CA LYS A 38 6.28 -1.24 19.46
C LYS A 38 5.39 -0.94 20.66
N SER A 39 4.29 -0.22 20.46
CA SER A 39 3.31 0.08 21.52
C SER A 39 2.49 -1.16 21.91
N LEU A 40 2.28 -2.09 20.98
CA LEU A 40 1.57 -3.35 21.20
C LEU A 40 2.43 -4.44 21.86
N GLU A 41 3.75 -4.42 21.69
CA GLU A 41 4.71 -5.39 22.26
C GLU A 41 4.47 -5.74 23.75
N PRO A 42 4.33 -4.78 24.69
CA PRO A 42 4.09 -5.10 26.11
C PRO A 42 2.71 -5.74 26.37
N SER A 43 1.70 -5.37 25.59
CA SER A 43 0.35 -5.91 25.71
C SER A 43 0.26 -7.32 25.12
N LEU A 44 0.97 -7.58 24.02
CA LEU A 44 1.15 -8.90 23.42
C LEU A 44 1.90 -9.85 24.37
N ALA A 45 2.99 -9.40 24.99
CA ALA A 45 3.78 -10.20 25.92
C ALA A 45 2.98 -10.68 27.15
N THR A 46 1.97 -9.90 27.56
CA THR A 46 1.11 -10.18 28.71
C THR A 46 -0.24 -10.76 28.33
N GLY A 47 -0.55 -10.88 27.03
CA GLY A 47 -1.87 -11.29 26.53
C GLY A 47 -2.99 -10.32 26.91
N ASN A 48 -2.68 -9.06 27.20
CA ASN A 48 -3.65 -8.06 27.64
C ASN A 48 -4.42 -7.49 26.44
N LEU A 49 -5.48 -8.20 26.04
CA LEU A 49 -6.33 -7.83 24.91
C LEU A 49 -6.98 -6.45 25.07
N GLN A 50 -7.30 -6.03 26.30
CA GLN A 50 -7.90 -4.71 26.56
C GLN A 50 -6.94 -3.59 26.18
N LYS A 51 -5.68 -3.67 26.63
CA LYS A 51 -4.63 -2.70 26.26
C LYS A 51 -4.29 -2.75 24.77
N MET A 52 -4.35 -3.94 24.15
CA MET A 52 -4.17 -4.06 22.70
C MET A 52 -5.28 -3.32 21.95
N SER A 53 -6.54 -3.50 22.35
CA SER A 53 -7.69 -2.80 21.78
C SER A 53 -7.55 -1.29 21.94
N GLU A 54 -7.22 -0.80 23.14
CA GLU A 54 -7.02 0.63 23.40
C GLU A 54 -5.90 1.25 22.55
N THR A 55 -4.80 0.51 22.35
CA THR A 55 -3.69 0.94 21.50
C THR A 55 -4.11 0.99 20.03
N MET A 56 -4.91 0.02 19.58
CA MET A 56 -5.45 -0.02 18.21
C MET A 56 -6.46 1.11 17.98
N ASP A 57 -7.37 1.36 18.92
CA ASP A 57 -8.35 2.46 18.84
C ASP A 57 -7.65 3.83 18.79
N SER A 58 -6.56 4.00 19.54
CA SER A 58 -5.74 5.22 19.49
C SER A 58 -5.05 5.38 18.14
N PHE A 59 -4.54 4.29 17.59
CA PHE A 59 -3.92 4.28 16.27
C PHE A 59 -4.92 4.62 15.15
N GLU A 60 -6.12 4.05 15.18
CA GLU A 60 -7.19 4.36 14.20
C GLU A 60 -7.53 5.85 14.21
N LYS A 61 -7.64 6.47 15.39
CA LYS A 61 -7.86 7.93 15.51
C LYS A 61 -6.74 8.75 14.87
N GLN A 62 -5.50 8.28 14.96
CA GLN A 62 -4.36 8.95 14.33
C GLN A 62 -4.35 8.73 12.81
N PHE A 63 -4.80 7.56 12.33
CA PHE A 63 -4.83 7.24 10.91
C PHE A 63 -5.97 7.91 10.15
N VAL A 64 -7.16 8.05 10.77
CA VAL A 64 -8.29 8.80 10.19
C VAL A 64 -7.91 10.26 9.89
N ASN A 65 -7.01 10.85 10.66
CA ASN A 65 -6.52 12.20 10.41
C ASN A 65 -5.47 12.27 9.27
N VAL A 66 -4.86 11.13 8.90
CA VAL A 66 -3.91 11.00 7.79
C VAL A 66 -4.63 10.71 6.47
N ASP A 67 -5.81 10.10 6.49
CA ASP A 67 -6.61 9.80 5.29
C ASP A 67 -7.39 10.99 4.70
N ASP A 68 -7.46 12.15 5.38
CA ASP A 68 -8.02 13.38 4.78
C ASP A 68 -7.16 13.88 3.60
N TYR A 69 -5.92 13.41 3.49
CA TYR A 69 -5.10 13.52 2.28
C TYR A 69 -5.47 12.42 1.29
N ARG A 70 -6.71 12.48 0.80
CA ARG A 70 -7.28 11.65 -0.27
C ARG A 70 -6.18 11.24 -1.26
N LEU A 71 -5.69 10.01 -1.11
CA LEU A 71 -4.94 9.29 -2.12
C LEU A 71 -5.93 9.05 -3.27
N ASP A 72 -6.16 10.09 -4.07
CA ASP A 72 -6.58 9.91 -5.45
C ASP A 72 -5.38 9.29 -6.17
N VAL A 73 -5.07 8.03 -5.81
CA VAL A 73 -4.39 7.10 -6.69
C VAL A 73 -5.45 6.69 -7.71
N SER A 74 -5.93 7.67 -8.49
CA SER A 74 -6.13 7.39 -9.89
C SER A 74 -4.79 6.82 -10.31
N VAL A 75 -4.79 5.52 -10.58
CA VAL A 75 -3.65 4.68 -10.93
C VAL A 75 -3.03 5.22 -12.21
N GLY A 76 -2.40 6.38 -12.12
CA GLY A 76 -1.47 6.96 -13.07
C GLY A 76 -0.17 6.23 -12.88
N LEU A 77 -0.21 4.92 -13.15
CA LEU A 77 0.98 4.16 -13.45
C LEU A 77 1.79 5.02 -14.44
N PRO A 78 3.04 5.35 -14.10
CA PRO A 78 3.98 5.91 -15.04
C PRO A 78 3.87 5.13 -16.35
N GLN A 79 3.50 5.79 -17.44
CA GLN A 79 3.28 5.16 -18.76
C GLN A 79 4.52 4.45 -19.35
N LEU A 80 5.61 4.30 -18.60
CA LEU A 80 6.69 3.36 -18.90
C LEU A 80 6.20 1.90 -18.95
N ALA A 81 5.05 1.59 -18.34
CA ALA A 81 4.40 0.28 -18.49
C ALA A 81 3.50 0.14 -19.73
N ALA A 82 3.32 1.20 -20.54
CA ALA A 82 2.45 1.15 -21.73
C ALA A 82 2.97 0.24 -22.86
N HIS A 83 4.14 -0.37 -22.72
CA HIS A 83 4.64 -1.42 -23.65
C HIS A 83 4.87 -2.78 -22.98
N ALA A 84 4.70 -2.91 -21.66
CA ALA A 84 4.92 -4.17 -20.94
C ALA A 84 3.65 -4.74 -20.29
N LEU A 85 2.60 -3.93 -20.11
CA LEU A 85 1.29 -4.40 -19.67
C LEU A 85 0.34 -4.37 -20.86
N GLN A 86 0.53 -5.33 -21.76
CA GLN A 86 -0.60 -5.85 -22.50
C GLN A 86 -1.55 -6.42 -21.45
N THR A 87 -2.69 -5.77 -21.33
CA THR A 87 -3.82 -6.15 -20.49
C THR A 87 -4.22 -7.60 -20.79
N LYS A 88 -3.79 -8.55 -19.96
CA LYS A 88 -4.62 -9.72 -19.66
C LYS A 88 -5.36 -9.36 -18.37
N SER A 89 -6.68 -9.27 -18.52
CA SER A 89 -7.71 -9.01 -17.51
C SER A 89 -7.31 -9.35 -16.07
N SER A 90 -7.72 -8.49 -15.14
CA SER A 90 -7.93 -8.81 -13.73
C SER A 90 -8.49 -10.22 -13.58
N GLU A 91 -7.63 -11.19 -13.24
CA GLU A 91 -8.06 -12.53 -12.88
C GLU A 91 -8.53 -12.41 -11.43
N LYS A 92 -9.85 -12.39 -11.23
CA LYS A 92 -10.42 -12.69 -9.91
C LYS A 92 -9.93 -14.08 -9.56
N VAL A 93 -8.91 -14.16 -8.70
CA VAL A 93 -8.47 -15.42 -8.12
C VAL A 93 -9.66 -15.93 -7.30
N ASP A 94 -10.29 -16.98 -7.80
CA ASP A 94 -11.46 -17.59 -7.20
C ASP A 94 -11.05 -18.22 -5.86
N GLU A 95 -11.82 -17.97 -4.80
CA GLU A 95 -11.51 -18.47 -3.45
C GLU A 95 -11.47 -20.01 -3.39
N ASP A 96 -12.10 -20.68 -4.35
CA ASP A 96 -12.06 -22.13 -4.52
C ASP A 96 -10.63 -22.61 -4.87
N ASP A 97 -9.88 -21.84 -5.68
CA ASP A 97 -8.51 -22.19 -6.08
C ASP A 97 -7.56 -22.15 -4.86
N LEU A 98 -7.70 -21.12 -4.03
CA LEU A 98 -6.94 -20.99 -2.78
C LEU A 98 -7.27 -22.11 -1.79
N SER A 99 -8.56 -22.48 -1.69
CA SER A 99 -9.03 -23.57 -0.82
C SER A 99 -8.46 -24.92 -1.27
N ARG A 100 -8.35 -25.12 -2.58
CA ARG A 100 -7.78 -26.33 -3.19
C ARG A 100 -6.28 -26.42 -2.99
N GLN A 101 -5.56 -25.32 -3.18
CA GLN A 101 -4.12 -25.24 -2.92
C GLN A 101 -3.77 -25.48 -1.45
N LEU A 102 -4.59 -24.95 -0.53
CA LEU A 102 -4.41 -25.18 0.91
C LEU A 102 -4.66 -26.65 1.28
N ALA A 103 -5.63 -27.31 0.65
CA ALA A 103 -5.89 -28.73 0.85
C ALA A 103 -4.73 -29.61 0.36
N GLU A 104 -4.12 -29.30 -0.79
CA GLU A 104 -2.94 -30.01 -1.29
C GLU A 104 -1.72 -29.83 -0.39
N LEU A 105 -1.50 -28.62 0.13
CA LEU A 105 -0.42 -28.36 1.08
C LEU A 105 -0.61 -29.14 2.39
N LYS A 106 -1.86 -29.31 2.85
CA LYS A 106 -2.19 -30.08 4.04
C LYS A 106 -2.11 -31.59 3.83
N ALA A 107 -2.16 -32.07 2.58
CA ALA A 107 -2.01 -33.49 2.24
C ALA A 107 -0.54 -33.90 2.01
N ARG A 108 0.38 -32.95 1.85
CA ARG A 108 1.82 -33.17 1.63
C ARG A 108 2.68 -33.05 2.89
N GLY A 109 2.07 -32.77 4.04
CA GLY A 109 2.68 -32.81 5.38
C GLY A 109 1.96 -33.84 6.25
#